data_AF-A0A2W4WR77-F1
#
_entry.id   AF-A0A2W4WR77-F1
#
_cell.length_a   1.000
_cell.length_b   1.000
_cell.length_c   1.000
_cell.angle_alpha   90.00
_cell.angle_beta   90.00
_cell.angle_gamma   90.00
#
_symmetry.space_group_name_H-M   'P 1'
#
loop_
_entity.id
_entity.type
_entity.pdbx_description
1 polymer ?
#
loop_
_entity_poly.entity_id
_entity_poly.type
_entity_poly.pdbx_seq_one_letter_code
_entity_poly.pdbx_strand_id
1 'polypeptide(L)'
;MKSRYLIKSHRLVEEQDLRELTPDILEIFEDIRQSVLIADPYRCLGLPNHSLRGELANYRAVEIDWNGVAYRLVYRIYETPAPKRVVILSFAGHDPAYDRALERKPR
;
A
#
# COMPACT_ATOMS: atom_id res chain seq x y z
N MET A 1 -6.27 0.61 -24.38
CA MET A 1 -5.22 0.32 -23.38
C MET A 1 -5.71 0.76 -22.01
N LYS A 2 -5.81 -0.16 -21.02
CA LYS A 2 -5.96 0.27 -19.62
C LYS A 2 -4.65 0.96 -19.23
N SER A 3 -4.68 2.26 -18.98
CA SER A 3 -3.50 2.99 -18.50
C SER A 3 -3.05 2.38 -17.17
N ARG A 4 -1.81 1.88 -17.12
CA ARG A 4 -1.20 1.32 -15.92
C ARG A 4 -0.90 2.44 -14.91
N TYR A 5 -1.10 2.19 -13.62
CA TYR A 5 -0.77 3.15 -12.58
C TYR A 5 0.74 3.26 -12.38
N LEU A 6 1.26 4.49 -12.25
CA LEU A 6 2.62 4.72 -11.79
C LEU A 6 2.67 4.50 -10.27
N ILE A 7 3.48 3.55 -9.82
CA ILE A 7 3.62 3.25 -8.40
C ILE A 7 4.78 4.04 -7.81
N LYS A 8 4.53 4.68 -6.66
CA LYS A 8 5.53 5.35 -5.85
C LYS A 8 5.42 4.86 -4.41
N SER A 9 6.54 4.85 -3.71
CA SER A 9 6.59 4.62 -2.27
C SER A 9 6.96 5.93 -1.57
N HIS A 10 6.40 6.16 -0.39
CA HIS A 10 6.96 7.14 0.53
C HIS A 10 8.38 6.70 0.91
N ARG A 11 9.33 7.64 1.01
CA ARG A 11 10.76 7.35 1.30
C ARG A 11 10.96 6.40 2.48
N LEU A 12 10.19 6.61 3.56
CA LEU A 12 10.29 5.80 4.78
C LEU A 12 9.74 4.39 4.65
N VAL A 13 9.00 4.06 3.58
CA VAL A 13 8.68 2.65 3.28
C VAL A 13 9.98 1.90 2.99
N GLU A 14 10.78 2.41 2.06
CA GLU A 14 12.05 1.80 1.65
C GLU A 14 13.11 1.85 2.76
N GLU A 15 13.19 2.96 3.48
CA GLU A 15 14.24 3.19 4.47
C GLU A 15 13.97 2.57 5.84
N GLN A 16 12.71 2.32 6.18
CA GLN A 16 12.29 1.79 7.49
C GLN A 16 11.46 0.53 7.33
N ASP A 17 10.27 0.66 6.76
CA ASP A 17 9.27 -0.42 6.77
C ASP A 17 9.85 -1.71 6.18
N LEU A 18 10.40 -1.65 4.96
CA LEU A 18 10.92 -2.84 4.28
C LEU A 18 12.11 -3.48 5.01
N ARG A 19 12.88 -2.72 5.79
CA ARG A 19 14.03 -3.26 6.53
C ARG A 19 13.63 -4.08 7.75
N GLU A 20 12.39 -3.92 8.22
CA GLU A 20 11.84 -4.65 9.36
C GLU A 20 11.15 -5.96 8.95
N LEU A 21 10.98 -6.19 7.64
CA LEU A 21 10.22 -7.32 7.11
C LEU A 21 11.13 -8.52 6.86
N THR A 22 10.54 -9.71 6.96
CA THR A 22 11.20 -10.94 6.53
C THR A 22 11.26 -11.02 5.00
N PRO A 23 12.17 -11.83 4.43
CA PRO A 23 12.25 -12.02 2.98
C PRO A 23 10.92 -12.41 2.33
N ASP A 24 10.14 -13.31 2.94
CA ASP A 24 8.84 -13.75 2.40
C ASP A 24 7.84 -12.59 2.28
N ILE A 25 7.80 -11.72 3.30
CA ILE A 25 6.89 -10.57 3.31
C ILE A 25 7.37 -9.49 2.33
N LEU A 26 8.68 -9.37 2.11
CA LEU A 26 9.24 -8.50 1.08
C LEU A 26 8.86 -8.97 -0.33
N GLU A 27 8.87 -10.27 -0.59
CA GLU A 27 8.42 -10.84 -1.86
C GLU A 27 6.94 -10.53 -2.10
N ILE A 28 6.09 -10.73 -1.09
CA ILE A 28 4.66 -10.37 -1.16
C ILE A 28 4.47 -8.86 -1.43
N PHE A 29 5.26 -8.01 -0.77
CA PHE A 29 5.23 -6.57 -1.02
C PHE A 29 5.55 -6.24 -2.47
N GLU A 30 6.64 -6.81 -3.01
CA GLU A 30 7.06 -6.58 -4.39
C GLU A 30 6.03 -7.07 -5.40
N ASP A 31 5.40 -8.22 -5.16
CA ASP A 31 4.32 -8.73 -6.01
C ASP A 31 3.10 -7.80 -6.01
N ILE A 32 2.69 -7.30 -4.84
CA ILE A 32 1.59 -6.34 -4.75
C ILE A 32 1.97 -5.04 -5.47
N ARG A 33 3.20 -4.55 -5.27
CA ARG A 33 3.70 -3.30 -5.84
C ARG A 33 3.82 -3.37 -7.36
N GLN A 34 4.39 -4.45 -7.90
CA GLN A 34 4.73 -4.58 -9.32
C GLN A 34 3.61 -5.17 -10.17
N SER A 35 2.67 -5.91 -9.58
CA SER A 35 1.59 -6.56 -10.33
C SER A 35 0.23 -6.03 -9.94
N VAL A 36 -0.13 -6.12 -8.66
CA VAL A 36 -1.51 -5.88 -8.19
C VAL A 36 -1.89 -4.41 -8.33
N LEU A 37 -1.11 -3.50 -7.75
CA LEU A 37 -1.43 -2.07 -7.73
C LEU A 37 -1.28 -1.41 -9.09
N ILE A 38 -0.43 -1.95 -9.97
CA ILE A 38 -0.29 -1.47 -11.36
C ILE A 38 -1.56 -1.74 -12.16
N ALA A 39 -2.16 -2.91 -11.96
CA ALA A 39 -3.28 -3.40 -12.76
C ALA A 39 -4.66 -2.97 -12.22
N ASP A 40 -4.88 -3.09 -10.91
CA ASP A 40 -6.18 -2.83 -10.29
C ASP A 40 -6.03 -2.39 -8.82
N PRO A 41 -5.64 -1.14 -8.55
CA PRO A 41 -5.47 -0.66 -7.18
C PRO A 41 -6.78 -0.48 -6.42
N TYR A 42 -7.95 -0.59 -7.07
CA TYR A 42 -9.24 -0.50 -6.38
C TYR A 42 -9.73 -1.85 -5.88
N ARG A 43 -9.51 -2.93 -6.64
CA ARG A 43 -9.98 -4.28 -6.28
C ARG A 43 -8.85 -5.24 -5.91
N CYS A 44 -7.60 -4.82 -6.08
CA CYS A 44 -6.39 -5.56 -5.75
C CYS A 44 -6.39 -7.00 -6.31
N LEU A 45 -6.94 -7.19 -7.51
CA LEU A 45 -7.10 -8.50 -8.15
C LEU A 45 -7.79 -9.56 -7.27
N GLY A 46 -8.67 -9.13 -6.35
CA GLY A 46 -9.38 -10.01 -5.43
C GLY A 46 -8.70 -10.19 -4.06
N LEU A 47 -7.51 -9.63 -3.84
CA LEU A 47 -6.90 -9.59 -2.51
C LEU A 47 -7.78 -8.80 -1.53
N PRO A 48 -7.84 -9.21 -0.25
CA PRO A 48 -8.55 -8.48 0.79
C PRO A 48 -8.09 -7.03 0.83
N ASN A 49 -9.00 -6.10 0.52
CA ASN A 49 -8.71 -4.68 0.53
C ASN A 49 -9.97 -3.89 0.86
N HIS A 50 -9.78 -2.69 1.41
CA HIS A 50 -10.90 -1.80 1.73
C HIS A 50 -10.47 -0.32 1.73
N SER A 51 -11.47 0.56 1.66
CA SER A 51 -11.27 2.00 1.86
C SER A 51 -11.13 2.31 3.34
N LEU A 52 -10.10 3.06 3.71
CA LEU A 52 -9.90 3.55 5.07
C LEU A 52 -10.89 4.67 5.43
N ARG A 53 -11.10 4.88 6.72
CA ARG A 53 -12.03 5.87 7.30
C ARG A 53 -11.26 6.86 8.19
N GLY A 54 -11.97 7.90 8.67
CA GLY A 54 -11.40 8.88 9.60
C GLY A 54 -10.30 9.73 8.96
N GLU A 55 -9.18 9.89 9.65
CA GLU A 55 -8.04 10.71 9.23
C GLU A 55 -7.35 10.23 7.94
N LEU A 56 -7.57 8.97 7.57
CA LEU A 56 -7.13 8.35 6.32
C LEU A 56 -8.30 8.11 5.35
N ALA A 57 -9.34 8.95 5.41
CA ALA A 57 -10.38 8.96 4.39
C ALA A 57 -9.75 9.17 2.99
N ASN A 58 -10.22 8.40 2.01
CA ASN A 58 -9.71 8.31 0.64
C ASN A 58 -8.37 7.57 0.46
N TYR A 59 -7.83 6.98 1.53
CA TYR A 59 -6.76 5.98 1.43
C TYR A 59 -7.37 4.57 1.39
N ARG A 60 -6.54 3.60 1.02
CA ARG A 60 -6.92 2.19 0.91
C ARG A 60 -5.90 1.33 1.64
N ALA A 61 -6.34 0.16 2.08
CA ALA A 61 -5.51 -0.86 2.70
C ALA A 61 -5.65 -2.18 1.94
N VAL A 62 -4.54 -2.87 1.71
CA VAL A 62 -4.50 -4.32 1.42
C VAL A 62 -4.15 -5.05 2.71
N GLU A 63 -4.91 -6.07 3.08
CA GLU A 63 -4.67 -6.91 4.25
C GLU A 63 -4.00 -8.22 3.82
N ILE A 64 -2.95 -8.61 4.53
CA ILE A 64 -2.17 -9.83 4.28
C ILE A 64 -2.02 -10.57 5.61
N ASP A 65 -2.62 -11.75 5.71
CA ASP A 65 -2.39 -12.65 6.84
C ASP A 65 -1.23 -13.58 6.52
N TRP A 66 -0.15 -13.51 7.29
CA TRP A 66 1.02 -14.37 7.12
C TRP A 66 1.56 -14.84 8.46
N ASN A 67 1.69 -16.16 8.63
CA ASN A 67 2.20 -16.79 9.85
C ASN A 67 1.55 -16.27 11.15
N GLY A 68 0.23 -16.02 11.12
CA GLY A 68 -0.53 -15.53 12.28
C GLY A 68 -0.38 -14.03 12.56
N VAL A 69 0.32 -13.29 11.70
CA VAL A 69 0.45 -11.83 11.78
C VAL A 69 -0.36 -11.18 10.66
N ALA A 70 -1.23 -10.24 11.02
CA ALA A 70 -1.98 -9.42 10.07
C ALA A 70 -1.14 -8.21 9.66
N TYR A 71 -0.62 -8.23 8.43
CA TYR A 71 0.07 -7.13 7.78
C TYR A 71 -0.91 -6.28 6.97
N ARG A 72 -0.62 -4.98 6.89
CA ARG A 72 -1.41 -4.02 6.15
C ARG A 72 -0.51 -3.14 5.30
N LEU A 73 -0.82 -3.05 4.00
CA LEU A 73 -0.23 -2.09 3.07
C LEU A 73 -1.20 -0.92 2.86
N VAL A 74 -0.81 0.29 3.28
CA VAL A 74 -1.63 1.49 3.11
C VAL A 74 -1.16 2.32 1.93
N TYR A 75 -2.09 2.74 1.08
CA TYR A 75 -1.80 3.50 -0.13
C TYR A 75 -2.91 4.49 -0.49
N ARG A 76 -2.60 5.43 -1.39
CA ARG A 76 -3.55 6.36 -1.99
C ARG A 76 -3.48 6.32 -3.50
N ILE A 77 -4.64 6.41 -4.13
CA ILE A 77 -4.80 6.50 -5.57
C ILE A 77 -5.00 7.97 -5.95
N TYR A 78 -4.27 8.43 -6.95
CA TYR A 78 -4.46 9.74 -7.57
C TYR A 78 -4.81 9.54 -9.04
N GLU A 79 -6.04 9.89 -9.39
CA GLU A 79 -6.55 9.82 -10.76
C GLU A 79 -6.08 11.00 -11.62
N THR A 80 -5.65 12.09 -11.00
CA THR A 80 -5.20 13.33 -11.67
C THR A 80 -3.98 13.97 -10.97
N PRO A 81 -3.16 14.74 -11.72
CA PRO A 81 -3.07 14.75 -13.19
C PRO A 81 -2.54 13.41 -13.73
N ALA A 82 -2.67 13.19 -15.04
CA ALA A 82 -2.03 12.05 -15.70
C ALA A 82 -0.49 12.16 -15.64
N PRO A 83 0.26 11.05 -15.51
CA PRO A 83 -0.24 9.68 -15.39
C PRO A 83 -0.88 9.41 -14.02
N LYS A 84 -1.91 8.56 -13.99
CA LYS A 84 -2.52 8.08 -12.76
C LYS A 84 -1.46 7.42 -11.90
N ARG A 85 -1.49 7.66 -10.59
CA ARG A 85 -0.46 7.16 -9.67
C ARG A 85 -1.06 6.53 -8.42
N VAL A 86 -0.34 5.55 -7.88
CA VAL A 86 -0.54 5.00 -6.56
C VAL A 86 0.66 5.39 -5.71
N VAL A 87 0.42 5.90 -4.51
CA VAL A 87 1.46 6.19 -3.53
C VAL A 87 1.26 5.26 -2.34
N ILE A 88 2.25 4.42 -2.06
CA ILE A 88 2.30 3.55 -0.87
C ILE A 88 2.88 4.37 0.28
N LEU A 89 2.19 4.40 1.42
CA LEU A 89 2.56 5.21 2.58
C LEU A 89 3.20 4.37 3.69
N SER A 90 2.76 3.13 3.85
CA SER A 90 3.28 2.22 4.87
C SER A 90 3.04 0.75 4.51
N PHE A 91 3.90 -0.11 5.04
CA PHE A 91 3.68 -1.56 5.06
C PHE A 91 4.23 -2.16 6.36
N ALA A 92 3.34 -2.62 7.25
CA ALA A 92 3.72 -3.17 8.55
C ALA A 92 2.57 -4.01 9.12
N GLY A 93 2.69 -4.47 10.37
CA GLY A 93 1.54 -5.02 11.11
C GLY A 93 0.36 -4.05 11.16
N HIS A 94 -0.84 -4.59 11.37
CA HIS A 94 -2.13 -3.90 11.23
C HIS A 94 -2.19 -2.46 11.81
N ASP A 95 -1.89 -2.28 13.09
CA ASP A 95 -1.93 -0.96 13.76
C ASP A 95 -0.72 -0.10 13.39
N PRO A 96 0.54 -0.59 13.46
CA PRO A 96 1.71 0.18 13.03
C PRO A 96 1.61 0.72 11.60
N ALA A 97 1.01 -0.03 10.68
CA ALA A 97 0.82 0.42 9.30
C ALA A 97 -0.11 1.64 9.24
N TYR A 98 -1.19 1.65 10.03
CA TYR A 98 -2.12 2.78 10.06
C TYR A 98 -1.45 4.04 10.63
N ASP A 99 -0.75 3.92 11.76
CA ASP A 99 -0.09 5.04 12.42
C ASP A 99 1.00 5.67 11.54
N ARG A 100 1.84 4.83 10.93
CA ARG A 100 2.86 5.29 9.97
C ARG A 100 2.24 6.00 8.77
N ALA A 101 1.12 5.49 8.24
CA ALA A 101 0.45 6.15 7.12
C ALA A 101 -0.15 7.50 7.54
N LEU A 102 -0.67 7.60 8.76
CA LEU A 102 -1.22 8.85 9.30
C LEU A 102 -0.15 9.95 9.40
N GLU A 103 1.05 9.60 9.85
CA GLU A 103 2.19 10.53 9.94
C GLU A 103 2.73 10.95 8.57
N ARG A 104 2.70 10.04 7.60
CA ARG A 104 3.31 10.21 6.27
C ARG A 104 2.32 10.73 5.24
N LYS A 105 1.04 10.92 5.60
CA LYS A 105 0.06 11.46 4.67
C LYS A 105 0.48 12.87 4.24
N PRO A 106 0.45 13.18 2.92
CA PRO A 106 0.67 14.55 2.48
C PRO A 106 -0.39 15.47 3.12
N ARG A 107 0.09 16.57 3.70
CA ARG A 107 -0.75 17.62 4.31
C ARG A 107 -1.59 18.34 3.27
#